data_AF-B9SHA5-F1
#
_entry.id   AF-B9SHA5-F1
#
_cell.length_a   1.000
_cell.length_b   1.000
_cell.length_c   1.000
_cell.angle_alpha   90.00
_cell.angle_beta   90.00
_cell.angle_gamma   90.00
#
_symmetry.space_group_name_H-M   'P 1'
#
loop_
_entity.id
_entity.type
_entity.pdbx_description
1 polymer ?
#
loop_
_entity_poly.entity_id
_entity_poly.type
_entity_poly.pdbx_seq_one_letter_code
_entity_poly.pdbx_strand_id
1 'polypeptide(L)'
;MPSNQFPATPQRTDHVEDRESVIIDGDNDDVLVYDEVSSGSVNGFSDFIHNGMVKVQEGSHDYKTIKEVFVGGMGTHANHTNIVAIHKNVVSDPARKARWLSFQIFTRAVGEKSGNNGNVQFAWYGSSREELCQIISRGFNRCNEASTDQLHGIGIHLSPAGFPIDCIGSSVVDANGLGHMLLCRVILGKMEEIPADSKQFQPNSTEFDSGVDNLHKPRRYIIWNAFMNSHIFPTYIISFKAPSFNGIKRNQLRKLRPTSPWLSFPVLLHLLSKCLEPSKMALISKHYDDFKKNKISRLLLIQRVRQISGDRLLVQIIGRHRNRAIK
;
A
#
# COMPACT_ATOMS: atom_id res chain seq x y z
N MET A 1 67.41 -38.57 13.65
CA MET A 1 67.73 -37.40 14.50
C MET A 1 67.80 -36.18 13.58
N PRO A 2 67.21 -35.04 13.99
CA PRO A 2 66.05 -34.40 13.34
C PRO A 2 66.46 -33.07 12.66
N SER A 3 65.66 -32.16 12.09
CA SER A 3 64.23 -31.99 11.75
C SER A 3 64.11 -30.71 10.90
N ASN A 4 63.04 -30.63 10.10
CA ASN A 4 62.66 -29.58 9.15
C ASN A 4 62.47 -28.15 9.71
N GLN A 5 62.66 -27.23 8.77
CA GLN A 5 62.18 -25.85 8.56
C GLN A 5 60.91 -25.39 9.31
N PHE A 6 60.95 -24.20 9.93
CA PHE A 6 60.39 -22.90 9.46
C PHE A 6 60.32 -21.91 10.65
N PRO A 7 60.67 -20.62 10.50
CA PRO A 7 60.54 -19.64 11.58
C PRO A 7 59.09 -19.14 11.71
N ALA A 8 58.60 -19.10 12.94
CA ALA A 8 57.30 -18.56 13.32
C ALA A 8 57.30 -17.03 13.27
N THR A 9 56.30 -16.46 12.59
CA THR A 9 55.97 -15.04 12.54
C THR A 9 55.40 -14.57 13.89
N PRO A 10 55.75 -13.38 14.41
CA PRO A 10 55.07 -12.83 15.58
C PRO A 10 53.69 -12.30 15.18
N GLN A 11 52.66 -12.73 15.91
CA GLN A 11 51.32 -12.13 15.88
C GLN A 11 51.38 -10.74 16.51
N ARG A 12 51.10 -9.71 15.70
CA ARG A 12 50.86 -8.35 16.16
C ARG A 12 49.35 -8.18 16.33
N THR A 13 48.91 -8.07 17.58
CA THR A 13 47.56 -7.65 17.95
C THR A 13 47.47 -6.14 17.78
N ASP A 14 46.95 -5.68 16.64
CA ASP A 14 46.52 -4.29 16.51
C ASP A 14 45.02 -4.21 16.83
N HIS A 15 44.73 -3.85 18.09
CA HIS A 15 43.49 -3.23 18.48
C HIS A 15 43.42 -1.86 17.82
N VAL A 16 42.49 -1.66 16.89
CA VAL A 16 42.13 -0.33 16.39
C VAL A 16 40.76 0.01 16.94
N GLU A 17 40.74 1.07 17.74
CA GLU A 17 39.55 1.70 18.31
C GLU A 17 38.66 2.26 17.19
N ASP A 18 37.46 1.72 17.01
CA ASP A 18 36.39 2.40 16.29
C ASP A 18 35.82 3.50 17.20
N ARG A 19 36.39 4.69 17.10
CA ARG A 19 35.82 5.94 17.60
C ARG A 19 35.53 6.88 16.44
N GLU A 20 34.44 6.65 15.74
CA GLU A 20 33.75 7.71 15.00
C GLU A 20 32.29 7.75 15.44
N SER A 21 32.05 8.53 16.49
CA SER A 21 30.74 8.96 16.93
C SER A 21 30.15 9.93 15.92
N VAL A 22 29.02 9.57 15.31
CA VAL A 22 28.21 10.49 14.51
C VAL A 22 27.51 11.46 15.46
N ILE A 23 27.97 12.71 15.47
CA ILE A 23 27.27 13.82 16.09
C ILE A 23 26.02 14.07 15.24
N ILE A 24 24.84 13.83 15.82
CA ILE A 24 23.58 14.29 15.25
C ILE A 24 23.40 15.71 15.77
N ASP A 25 23.70 16.69 14.91
CA ASP A 25 23.32 18.07 15.18
C ASP A 25 21.80 18.12 15.35
N GLY A 26 21.41 18.62 16.52
CA GLY A 26 20.03 18.74 16.94
C GLY A 26 19.35 19.90 16.24
N ASP A 27 18.43 19.57 15.33
CA ASP A 27 17.34 20.47 15.02
C ASP A 27 16.24 20.28 16.06
N ASN A 28 15.95 21.41 16.69
CA ASN A 28 15.06 21.60 17.82
C ASN A 28 13.60 21.50 17.34
N ASP A 29 13.04 20.29 17.31
CA ASP A 29 11.60 20.09 17.15
C ASP A 29 10.97 19.95 18.55
N ASP A 30 10.30 21.01 18.98
CA ASP A 30 9.53 21.08 20.22
C ASP A 30 8.58 19.88 20.35
N VAL A 31 8.86 19.03 21.33
CA VAL A 31 8.01 17.90 21.73
C VAL A 31 6.80 18.47 22.46
N LEU A 32 5.73 18.74 21.73
CA LEU A 32 4.42 19.03 22.33
C LEU A 32 3.79 17.71 22.80
N VAL A 33 3.91 17.45 24.10
CA VAL A 33 3.16 16.43 24.84
C VAL A 33 1.70 16.88 24.89
N TYR A 34 0.79 16.15 24.24
CA TYR A 34 -0.64 16.37 24.36
C TYR A 34 -1.23 15.44 25.42
N ASP A 35 -1.87 16.03 26.43
CA ASP A 35 -2.70 15.34 27.40
C ASP A 35 -3.90 14.67 26.72
N GLU A 36 -4.13 13.41 27.11
CA GLU A 36 -5.16 12.53 26.57
C GLU A 36 -6.53 12.93 27.15
N VAL A 37 -7.20 13.91 26.52
CA VAL A 37 -8.59 14.23 26.85
C VAL A 37 -9.53 13.43 25.96
N SER A 38 -10.01 12.31 26.51
CA SER A 38 -11.10 11.53 25.96
C SER A 38 -12.38 12.38 25.90
N SER A 39 -12.79 12.79 24.69
CA SER A 39 -14.14 13.33 24.46
C SER A 39 -14.78 12.63 23.26
N GLY A 40 -16.00 12.15 23.49
CA GLY A 40 -16.70 11.20 22.66
C GLY A 40 -17.00 11.72 21.25
N SER A 41 -16.52 10.97 20.27
CA SER A 41 -17.19 10.74 19.00
C SER A 41 -16.90 9.29 18.63
N VAL A 42 -17.91 8.56 18.15
CA VAL A 42 -17.71 7.20 17.65
C VAL A 42 -16.80 7.32 16.42
N ASN A 43 -15.49 7.24 16.64
CA ASN A 43 -14.46 7.63 15.68
C ASN A 43 -14.43 6.63 14.53
N GLY A 44 -15.08 6.99 13.42
CA GLY A 44 -15.08 6.24 12.17
C GLY A 44 -13.70 6.10 11.49
N PHE A 45 -12.59 6.39 12.20
CA PHE A 45 -11.18 6.33 11.77
C PHE A 45 -10.27 5.69 12.85
N SER A 46 -10.84 4.91 13.78
CA SER A 46 -10.09 4.28 14.87
C SER A 46 -8.97 3.34 14.40
N ASP A 47 -9.11 2.74 13.24
CA ASP A 47 -8.08 1.94 12.58
C ASP A 47 -6.84 2.73 12.20
N PHE A 48 -6.97 3.97 11.70
CA PHE A 48 -5.81 4.83 11.43
C PHE A 48 -5.07 5.17 12.72
N ILE A 49 -5.81 5.47 13.79
CA ILE A 49 -5.25 5.78 15.11
C ILE A 49 -4.53 4.56 15.70
N HIS A 50 -5.16 3.39 15.65
CA HIS A 50 -4.53 2.13 16.07
C HIS A 50 -3.25 1.84 15.25
N ASN A 51 -3.20 2.28 14.00
CA ASN A 51 -2.01 2.24 13.15
C ASN A 51 -1.07 3.45 13.35
N GLY A 52 -1.14 4.15 14.48
CA GLY A 52 -0.18 5.19 14.88
C GLY A 52 -0.31 6.51 14.11
N MET A 53 -1.41 6.70 13.39
CA MET A 53 -1.69 7.96 12.70
C MET A 53 -2.42 8.92 13.64
N VAL A 54 -2.11 10.22 13.56
CA VAL A 54 -2.78 11.25 14.34
C VAL A 54 -3.64 12.10 13.42
N LYS A 55 -4.89 12.37 13.81
CA LYS A 55 -5.77 13.26 13.05
C LYS A 55 -5.18 14.67 13.08
N VAL A 56 -4.97 15.26 11.91
CA VAL A 56 -4.49 16.63 11.78
C VAL A 56 -5.60 17.60 12.14
N GLN A 57 -5.30 18.57 12.99
CA GLN A 57 -6.26 19.59 13.40
C GLN A 57 -6.71 20.46 12.22
N GLU A 58 -8.01 20.63 12.06
CA GLU A 58 -8.58 21.52 11.04
C GLU A 58 -8.10 22.95 11.26
N GLY A 59 -7.66 23.60 10.18
CA GLY A 59 -7.15 24.97 10.22
C GLY A 59 -5.66 25.13 10.56
N SER A 60 -4.98 24.05 10.98
CA SER A 60 -3.52 24.03 11.12
C SER A 60 -2.81 24.27 9.78
N HIS A 61 -1.52 24.62 9.82
CA HIS A 61 -0.71 24.84 8.63
C HIS A 61 -0.67 23.58 7.74
N ASP A 62 -0.30 22.43 8.32
CA ASP A 62 -0.32 21.12 7.64
C ASP A 62 -1.67 20.85 6.97
N TYR A 63 -2.78 21.08 7.68
CA TYR A 63 -4.10 20.84 7.12
C TYR A 63 -4.36 21.71 5.89
N LYS A 64 -4.06 23.02 5.98
CA LYS A 64 -4.29 23.98 4.89
C LYS A 64 -3.44 23.62 3.66
N THR A 65 -2.16 23.35 3.86
CA THR A 65 -1.22 22.99 2.78
C THR A 65 -1.65 21.70 2.08
N ILE A 66 -1.94 20.63 2.83
CA ILE A 66 -2.37 19.35 2.23
C ILE A 66 -3.72 19.50 1.53
N LYS A 67 -4.66 20.25 2.13
CA LYS A 67 -5.96 20.53 1.51
C LYS A 67 -5.80 21.27 0.19
N GLU A 68 -4.96 22.30 0.15
CA GLU A 68 -4.72 23.10 -1.05
C GLU A 68 -4.12 22.25 -2.18
N VAL A 69 -3.05 21.50 -1.89
CA VAL A 69 -2.43 20.60 -2.88
C VAL A 69 -3.42 19.55 -3.38
N PHE A 70 -4.16 18.93 -2.46
CA PHE A 70 -5.14 17.90 -2.82
C PHE A 70 -6.26 18.46 -3.68
N VAL A 71 -6.96 19.51 -3.22
CA VAL A 71 -8.11 20.09 -3.93
C VAL A 71 -7.68 20.73 -5.24
N GLY A 72 -6.56 21.46 -5.28
CA GLY A 72 -6.02 22.05 -6.50
C GLY A 72 -5.71 21.00 -7.56
N GLY A 73 -5.16 19.85 -7.14
CA GLY A 73 -4.86 18.73 -8.03
C GLY A 73 -6.07 17.89 -8.46
N MET A 74 -7.25 18.11 -7.87
CA MET A 74 -8.50 17.44 -8.28
C MET A 74 -9.14 18.06 -9.53
N GLY A 75 -8.54 19.12 -10.09
CA GLY A 75 -8.94 19.74 -11.36
C GLY A 75 -10.42 20.15 -11.37
N THR A 76 -11.16 19.73 -12.40
CA THR A 76 -12.60 20.05 -12.55
C THR A 76 -13.49 19.52 -11.42
N HIS A 77 -12.99 18.58 -10.60
CA HIS A 77 -13.70 18.00 -9.48
C HIS A 77 -13.42 18.72 -8.15
N ALA A 78 -12.53 19.72 -8.13
CA ALA A 78 -12.14 20.46 -6.92
C ALA A 78 -13.36 20.97 -6.13
N ASN A 79 -14.29 21.66 -6.81
CA ASN A 79 -15.49 22.26 -6.19
C ASN A 79 -16.48 21.24 -5.63
N HIS A 80 -16.36 19.97 -6.03
CA HIS A 80 -17.24 18.90 -5.60
C HIS A 80 -16.54 17.88 -4.70
N THR A 81 -15.29 18.15 -4.33
CA THR A 81 -14.49 17.30 -3.46
C THR A 81 -14.53 17.85 -2.04
N ASN A 82 -15.02 17.04 -1.11
CA ASN A 82 -15.04 17.38 0.30
C ASN A 82 -14.05 16.51 1.08
N ILE A 83 -13.04 17.12 1.68
CA ILE A 83 -12.12 16.44 2.59
C ILE A 83 -12.82 16.26 3.94
N VAL A 84 -12.91 15.00 4.40
CA VAL A 84 -13.55 14.63 5.66
C VAL A 84 -12.54 14.53 6.80
N ALA A 85 -11.34 14.02 6.53
CA ALA A 85 -10.28 13.94 7.52
C ALA A 85 -8.90 13.83 6.86
N ILE A 86 -7.89 14.38 7.54
CA ILE A 86 -6.48 14.18 7.22
C ILE A 86 -5.82 13.55 8.45
N HIS A 87 -5.09 12.47 8.24
CA HIS A 87 -4.32 11.80 9.29
C HIS A 87 -2.85 11.81 8.91
N LYS A 88 -1.97 12.18 9.84
CA LYS A 88 -0.51 12.24 9.68
C LYS A 88 0.12 11.00 10.30
N ASN A 89 1.08 10.41 9.60
CA ASN A 89 1.93 9.36 10.12
C ASN A 89 2.98 9.99 11.05
N VAL A 90 2.80 9.82 12.36
CA VAL A 90 3.75 10.34 13.35
C VAL A 90 4.79 9.27 13.63
N VAL A 91 6.06 9.65 13.58
CA VAL A 91 7.21 8.73 13.76
C VAL A 91 7.43 8.48 15.26
N SER A 92 6.47 7.85 15.92
CA SER A 92 6.42 7.72 17.38
C SER A 92 7.05 6.43 17.91
N ASP A 93 6.79 5.28 17.29
CA ASP A 93 7.31 3.97 17.75
C ASP A 93 8.67 3.63 17.12
N PRO A 94 9.44 2.71 17.76
CA PRO A 94 10.75 2.30 17.26
C PRO A 94 10.73 1.75 15.82
N ALA A 95 9.70 1.00 15.42
CA ALA A 95 9.64 0.43 14.09
C ALA A 95 9.33 1.49 13.02
N ARG A 96 8.47 2.48 13.30
CA ARG A 96 8.27 3.65 12.40
C ARG A 96 9.53 4.51 12.35
N LYS A 97 10.20 4.75 13.48
CA LYS A 97 11.51 5.44 13.52
C LYS A 97 12.53 4.74 12.63
N ALA A 98 12.64 3.42 12.72
CA ALA A 98 13.53 2.63 11.86
C ALA A 98 13.17 2.76 10.37
N ARG A 99 11.87 2.72 10.01
CA ARG A 99 11.44 2.94 8.61
C ARG A 99 11.78 4.34 8.11
N TRP A 100 11.56 5.36 8.94
CA TRP A 100 11.90 6.74 8.60
C TRP A 100 13.42 6.93 8.43
N LEU A 101 14.22 6.42 9.35
CA LEU A 101 15.68 6.46 9.27
C LEU A 101 16.20 5.69 8.06
N SER A 102 15.61 4.52 7.76
CA SER A 102 15.94 3.77 6.55
C SER A 102 15.68 4.58 5.28
N PHE A 103 14.51 5.22 5.18
CA PHE A 103 14.19 6.13 4.06
C PHE A 103 15.22 7.27 3.94
N GLN A 104 15.64 7.88 5.05
CA GLN A 104 16.67 8.93 5.04
C GLN A 104 18.04 8.41 4.59
N ILE A 105 18.42 7.19 5.00
CA ILE A 105 19.66 6.53 4.54
C ILE A 105 19.63 6.33 3.03
N PHE A 106 18.54 5.76 2.49
CA PHE A 106 18.41 5.57 1.04
C PHE A 106 18.35 6.89 0.29
N THR A 107 17.74 7.94 0.86
CA THR A 107 17.72 9.28 0.26
C THR A 107 19.14 9.81 0.04
N ARG A 108 19.99 9.69 1.06
CA ARG A 108 21.40 10.10 0.97
C ARG A 108 22.17 9.27 -0.05
N ALA A 109 22.03 7.95 -0.01
CA ALA A 109 22.72 7.05 -0.95
C ALA A 109 22.36 7.32 -2.42
N VAL A 110 21.09 7.54 -2.73
CA VAL A 110 20.65 7.90 -4.10
C VAL A 110 21.12 9.31 -4.47
N GLY A 111 21.15 10.22 -3.50
CA GLY A 111 21.64 11.57 -3.72
C GLY A 111 23.12 11.65 -4.05
N GLU A 112 23.96 10.93 -3.29
CA GLU A 112 25.41 10.83 -3.53
C GLU A 112 25.72 10.29 -4.93
N LYS A 113 24.97 9.28 -5.39
CA LYS A 113 25.11 8.71 -6.73
C LYS A 113 24.79 9.70 -7.86
N SER A 114 23.82 10.60 -7.65
CA SER A 114 23.23 11.44 -8.70
C SER A 114 23.61 12.93 -8.63
N GLY A 115 24.39 13.33 -7.61
CA GLY A 115 24.82 14.73 -7.42
C GLY A 115 23.68 15.68 -7.02
N ASN A 116 22.56 15.16 -6.50
CA ASN A 116 21.41 15.93 -6.02
C ASN A 116 20.88 15.32 -4.71
N ASN A 117 19.80 15.85 -4.12
CA ASN A 117 19.25 15.34 -2.85
C ASN A 117 18.32 14.11 -3.02
N GLY A 118 18.64 13.20 -3.95
CA GLY A 118 17.87 11.98 -4.24
C GLY A 118 16.56 12.18 -5.01
N ASN A 119 16.30 13.38 -5.55
CA ASN A 119 15.06 13.76 -6.23
C ASN A 119 13.81 13.31 -5.44
N VAL A 120 13.73 13.70 -4.16
CA VAL A 120 12.60 13.34 -3.30
C VAL A 120 11.39 14.20 -3.64
N GLN A 121 10.28 13.56 -3.97
CA GLN A 121 9.02 14.23 -4.30
C GLN A 121 7.84 13.68 -3.49
N PHE A 122 6.76 14.44 -3.42
CA PHE A 122 5.49 13.96 -2.92
C PHE A 122 4.69 13.29 -4.04
N ALA A 123 4.05 12.16 -3.74
CA ALA A 123 3.21 11.44 -4.69
C ALA A 123 2.03 10.74 -4.00
N TRP A 124 0.94 10.59 -4.75
CA TRP A 124 -0.33 10.01 -4.32
C TRP A 124 -0.41 8.52 -4.64
N TYR A 125 -0.97 7.76 -3.71
CA TYR A 125 -1.34 6.37 -3.87
C TYR A 125 -2.80 6.17 -3.44
N GLY A 126 -3.68 5.93 -4.40
CA GLY A 126 -5.09 5.62 -4.13
C GLY A 126 -5.30 4.12 -3.95
N SER A 127 -5.91 3.70 -2.84
CA SER A 127 -6.37 2.31 -2.66
C SER A 127 -7.55 2.24 -1.67
N SER A 128 -7.94 1.02 -1.29
CA SER A 128 -8.88 0.72 -0.21
C SER A 128 -8.32 1.12 1.15
N ARG A 129 -9.24 1.45 2.06
CA ARG A 129 -8.92 1.77 3.46
C ARG A 129 -8.11 0.65 4.13
N GLU A 130 -8.48 -0.60 3.88
CA GLU A 130 -7.84 -1.77 4.45
C GLU A 130 -6.38 -1.91 3.99
N GLU A 131 -6.10 -1.65 2.70
CA GLU A 131 -4.75 -1.69 2.18
C GLU A 131 -3.90 -0.55 2.74
N LEU A 132 -4.45 0.68 2.84
CA LEU A 132 -3.71 1.80 3.43
C LEU A 132 -3.33 1.50 4.89
N CYS A 133 -4.24 0.93 5.68
CA CYS A 133 -3.92 0.47 7.05
C CYS A 133 -2.81 -0.59 7.09
N GLN A 134 -2.79 -1.51 6.12
CA GLN A 134 -1.71 -2.50 6.00
C GLN A 134 -0.37 -1.85 5.63
N ILE A 135 -0.37 -0.87 4.71
CA ILE A 135 0.82 -0.13 4.31
C ILE A 135 1.41 0.63 5.51
N ILE A 136 0.58 1.32 6.29
CA ILE A 136 1.06 2.05 7.47
C ILE A 136 1.68 1.10 8.51
N SER A 137 1.04 -0.04 8.75
CA SER A 137 1.48 -0.99 9.78
C SER A 137 2.69 -1.84 9.39
N ARG A 138 2.74 -2.31 8.13
CA ARG A 138 3.69 -3.35 7.69
C ARG A 138 4.53 -2.96 6.47
N GLY A 139 4.29 -1.78 5.90
CA GLY A 139 4.90 -1.36 4.65
C GLY A 139 4.13 -1.86 3.42
N PHE A 140 4.58 -1.41 2.25
CA PHE A 140 4.07 -1.87 0.98
C PHE A 140 4.33 -3.37 0.82
N ASN A 141 3.30 -4.08 0.37
CA ASN A 141 3.39 -5.49 0.03
C ASN A 141 2.55 -5.76 -1.21
N ARG A 142 3.06 -6.57 -2.15
CA ARG A 142 2.32 -7.02 -3.33
C ARG A 142 2.04 -8.52 -3.24
N CYS A 143 1.53 -8.99 -2.10
CA CYS A 143 1.30 -10.42 -1.92
C CYS A 143 0.16 -10.99 -2.77
N ASN A 144 -0.74 -10.21 -3.38
CA ASN A 144 -2.00 -10.76 -3.88
C ASN A 144 -2.66 -10.17 -5.14
N GLU A 145 -2.05 -9.28 -5.93
CA GLU A 145 -2.77 -8.72 -7.09
C GLU A 145 -1.99 -8.77 -8.42
N ALA A 146 -2.54 -9.56 -9.35
CA ALA A 146 -2.47 -9.29 -10.78
C ALA A 146 -3.31 -8.02 -11.05
N SER A 147 -2.76 -6.85 -10.73
CA SER A 147 -3.39 -5.58 -11.06
C SER A 147 -3.49 -5.45 -12.58
N THR A 148 -4.68 -5.10 -13.04
CA THR A 148 -5.07 -4.96 -14.45
C THR A 148 -4.63 -3.63 -15.07
N ASP A 149 -3.95 -2.78 -14.31
CA ASP A 149 -3.48 -1.44 -14.73
C ASP A 149 -1.95 -1.34 -14.82
N GLN A 150 -1.28 -2.45 -15.17
CA GLN A 150 0.15 -2.50 -15.46
C GLN A 150 0.45 -1.88 -16.84
N LEU A 151 0.00 -0.64 -17.03
CA LEU A 151 0.25 0.13 -18.25
C LEU A 151 1.72 0.51 -18.36
N HIS A 152 2.48 0.58 -17.27
CA HIS A 152 3.91 0.97 -17.32
C HIS A 152 4.69 0.16 -16.28
N GLY A 153 5.28 -0.96 -16.68
CA GLY A 153 6.13 -1.76 -15.79
C GLY A 153 5.40 -2.39 -14.59
N ILE A 154 6.17 -3.15 -13.81
CA ILE A 154 5.74 -3.89 -12.63
C ILE A 154 6.41 -3.26 -11.41
N GLY A 155 5.65 -2.44 -10.69
CA GLY A 155 6.08 -1.78 -9.47
C GLY A 155 4.90 -1.27 -8.66
N ILE A 156 5.17 -0.34 -7.75
CA ILE A 156 4.17 0.51 -7.12
C ILE A 156 4.02 1.75 -8.00
N HIS A 157 2.80 2.00 -8.46
CA HIS A 157 2.46 3.18 -9.26
C HIS A 157 1.95 4.30 -8.36
N LEU A 158 2.55 5.47 -8.45
CA LEU A 158 2.10 6.67 -7.73
C LEU A 158 1.86 7.83 -8.71
N SER A 159 0.90 8.68 -8.41
CA SER A 159 0.65 9.89 -9.21
C SER A 159 1.39 11.09 -8.60
N PRO A 160 1.99 12.00 -9.40
CA PRO A 160 2.68 13.17 -8.85
C PRO A 160 1.77 14.05 -7.99
N ALA A 161 2.35 14.83 -7.07
CA ALA A 161 1.60 15.65 -6.10
C ALA A 161 0.52 16.56 -6.73
N GLY A 162 0.74 17.06 -7.96
CA GLY A 162 -0.23 17.90 -8.67
C GLY A 162 -1.39 17.15 -9.34
N PHE A 163 -1.37 15.81 -9.34
CA PHE A 163 -2.35 14.97 -10.04
C PHE A 163 -3.00 13.89 -9.17
N PRO A 164 -3.54 14.20 -7.96
CA PRO A 164 -4.32 13.25 -7.16
C PRO A 164 -5.54 12.70 -7.91
N ILE A 165 -6.07 13.46 -8.89
CA ILE A 165 -7.20 13.03 -9.73
C ILE A 165 -6.93 11.69 -10.45
N ASP A 166 -5.67 11.39 -10.75
CA ASP A 166 -5.28 10.16 -11.46
C ASP A 166 -5.38 8.92 -10.57
N CYS A 167 -5.39 9.10 -9.25
CA CYS A 167 -5.59 8.03 -8.26
C CYS A 167 -7.08 7.73 -7.98
N ILE A 168 -8.04 8.47 -8.58
CA ILE A 168 -9.48 8.25 -8.30
C ILE A 168 -9.93 6.86 -8.73
N GLY A 169 -9.42 6.36 -9.86
CA GLY A 169 -9.78 5.03 -10.38
C GLY A 169 -9.37 3.89 -9.44
N SER A 170 -8.27 4.05 -8.71
CA SER A 170 -7.76 3.04 -7.76
C SER A 170 -8.29 3.22 -6.33
N SER A 171 -8.74 4.42 -5.95
CA SER A 171 -9.31 4.65 -4.62
C SER A 171 -10.68 3.95 -4.45
N VAL A 172 -10.74 3.00 -3.52
CA VAL A 172 -11.93 2.20 -3.26
C VAL A 172 -12.75 2.86 -2.15
N VAL A 173 -13.94 3.35 -2.52
CA VAL A 173 -14.96 3.83 -1.58
C VAL A 173 -15.27 2.82 -0.47
N ASP A 174 -15.20 3.26 0.79
CA ASP A 174 -15.54 2.48 1.98
C ASP A 174 -17.06 2.39 2.23
N ALA A 175 -17.44 1.72 3.33
CA ALA A 175 -18.84 1.56 3.73
C ALA A 175 -19.56 2.88 4.04
N ASN A 176 -18.83 3.96 4.34
CA ASN A 176 -19.34 5.29 4.65
C ASN A 176 -19.40 6.22 3.43
N GLY A 177 -19.06 5.70 2.24
CA GLY A 177 -19.01 6.50 1.03
C GLY A 177 -17.74 7.35 0.91
N LEU A 178 -16.66 7.02 1.63
CA LEU A 178 -15.40 7.77 1.61
C LEU A 178 -14.38 7.11 0.69
N GLY A 179 -13.77 7.90 -0.19
CA GLY A 179 -12.50 7.56 -0.84
C GLY A 179 -11.34 7.86 0.09
N HIS A 180 -10.27 7.07 -0.03
CA HIS A 180 -9.04 7.24 0.73
C HIS A 180 -7.83 7.27 -0.21
N MET A 181 -6.90 8.19 0.06
CA MET A 181 -5.64 8.31 -0.66
C MET A 181 -4.49 8.53 0.33
N LEU A 182 -3.35 7.93 0.01
CA LEU A 182 -2.12 8.07 0.76
C LEU A 182 -1.18 9.03 0.04
N LEU A 183 -0.69 10.03 0.76
CA LEU A 183 0.39 10.91 0.33
C LEU A 183 1.71 10.36 0.87
N CYS A 184 2.66 10.12 -0.03
CA CYS A 184 3.97 9.57 0.28
C CYS A 184 5.08 10.57 -0.06
N ARG A 185 6.19 10.52 0.68
CA ARG A 185 7.50 10.97 0.19
C ARG A 185 8.09 9.84 -0.63
N VAL A 186 8.63 10.15 -1.80
CA VAL A 186 9.15 9.18 -2.77
C VAL A 186 10.52 9.59 -3.25
N ILE A 187 11.50 8.71 -3.13
CA ILE A 187 12.84 8.89 -3.69
C ILE A 187 12.76 8.47 -5.17
N LEU A 188 12.82 9.42 -6.09
CA LEU A 188 12.77 9.13 -7.51
C LEU A 188 14.16 8.94 -8.13
N GLY A 189 15.20 9.57 -7.56
CA GLY A 189 16.55 9.54 -8.12
C GLY A 189 16.57 9.92 -9.60
N LYS A 190 17.41 9.22 -10.38
CA LYS A 190 17.41 9.29 -11.84
C LYS A 190 16.29 8.42 -12.39
N MET A 191 15.32 9.06 -13.03
CA MET A 191 14.16 8.39 -13.63
C MET A 191 14.48 7.89 -15.05
N GLU A 192 13.96 6.73 -15.41
CA GLU A 192 13.87 6.26 -16.80
C GLU A 192 12.43 6.33 -17.31
N GLU A 193 12.26 6.67 -18.58
CA GLU A 193 10.94 6.63 -19.22
C GLU A 193 10.54 5.18 -19.51
N ILE A 194 9.37 4.77 -19.02
CA ILE A 194 8.84 3.41 -19.17
C ILE A 194 7.74 3.44 -20.23
N PRO A 195 7.92 2.73 -21.36
CA PRO A 195 6.88 2.65 -22.38
C PRO A 195 5.58 2.04 -21.88
N ALA A 196 4.47 2.42 -22.52
CA ALA A 196 3.18 1.79 -22.28
C ALA A 196 3.25 0.27 -22.55
N ASP A 197 2.50 -0.52 -21.77
CA ASP A 197 2.44 -1.98 -21.75
C ASP A 197 3.77 -2.70 -21.46
N SER A 198 4.79 -1.97 -20.98
CA SER A 198 6.06 -2.57 -20.56
C SER A 198 5.86 -3.52 -19.38
N LYS A 199 6.55 -4.68 -19.43
CA LYS A 199 6.60 -5.67 -18.34
C LYS A 199 7.86 -5.57 -17.49
N GLN A 200 8.61 -4.48 -17.65
CA GLN A 200 9.83 -4.20 -16.90
C GLN A 200 9.52 -4.15 -15.40
N PHE A 201 10.29 -4.87 -14.58
CA PHE A 201 10.05 -4.98 -13.12
C PHE A 201 11.23 -4.48 -12.27
N GLN A 202 12.25 -3.97 -12.93
CA GLN A 202 13.50 -3.48 -12.36
C GLN A 202 14.09 -2.41 -13.30
N PRO A 203 15.09 -1.63 -12.85
CA PRO A 203 15.77 -0.70 -13.72
C PRO A 203 16.42 -1.36 -14.95
N ASN A 204 16.46 -0.68 -16.10
CA ASN A 204 17.19 -1.21 -17.28
C ASN A 204 18.71 -1.23 -17.08
N SER A 205 19.22 -0.37 -16.21
CA SER A 205 20.64 -0.24 -15.89
C SER A 205 20.81 0.31 -14.48
N THR A 206 22.02 0.18 -13.93
CA THR A 206 22.32 0.61 -12.55
C THR A 206 22.31 2.12 -12.37
N GLU A 207 22.24 2.90 -13.44
CA GLU A 207 22.14 4.37 -13.39
C GLU A 207 20.75 4.84 -12.96
N PHE A 208 19.68 4.10 -13.28
CA PHE A 208 18.30 4.49 -12.97
C PHE A 208 17.84 3.95 -11.62
N ASP A 209 17.00 4.72 -10.95
CA ASP A 209 16.49 4.41 -9.61
C ASP A 209 14.98 4.13 -9.63
N SER A 210 14.23 4.83 -10.49
CA SER A 210 12.78 4.67 -10.66
C SER A 210 12.33 4.85 -12.11
N GLY A 211 11.10 4.43 -12.41
CA GLY A 211 10.46 4.65 -13.70
C GLY A 211 9.50 5.84 -13.70
N VAL A 212 9.28 6.43 -14.87
CA VAL A 212 8.27 7.46 -15.11
C VAL A 212 7.59 7.21 -16.46
N ASP A 213 6.31 7.56 -16.59
CA ASP A 213 5.59 7.41 -17.86
C ASP A 213 6.04 8.41 -18.94
N ASN A 214 6.38 9.64 -18.53
CA ASN A 214 6.94 10.66 -19.41
C ASN A 214 7.89 11.58 -18.63
N LEU A 215 9.10 11.79 -19.15
CA LEU A 215 10.11 12.62 -18.47
C LEU A 215 9.76 14.10 -18.39
N HIS A 216 9.00 14.63 -19.36
CA HIS A 216 8.68 16.06 -19.46
C HIS A 216 7.37 16.42 -18.76
N LYS A 217 6.39 15.53 -18.80
CA LYS A 217 5.06 15.72 -18.21
C LYS A 217 4.65 14.45 -17.45
N PRO A 218 5.28 14.18 -16.30
CA PRO A 218 5.02 12.97 -15.53
C PRO A 218 3.57 12.93 -15.06
N ARG A 219 2.91 11.78 -15.23
CA ARG A 219 1.59 11.48 -14.65
C ARG A 219 1.62 10.22 -13.80
N ARG A 220 2.69 9.42 -13.92
CA ARG A 220 2.85 8.18 -13.16
C ARG A 220 4.32 7.91 -12.87
N TYR A 221 4.64 7.78 -11.59
CA TYR A 221 5.91 7.25 -11.12
C TYR A 221 5.79 5.75 -10.86
N ILE A 222 6.87 5.03 -11.13
CA ILE A 222 6.98 3.58 -10.94
C ILE A 222 8.14 3.31 -9.99
N ILE A 223 7.83 2.86 -8.78
CA ILE A 223 8.84 2.39 -7.86
C ILE A 223 8.90 0.86 -7.94
N TRP A 224 10.06 0.35 -8.31
CA TRP A 224 10.28 -1.09 -8.45
C TRP A 224 10.01 -1.83 -7.15
N ASN A 225 9.49 -3.05 -7.24
CA ASN A 225 9.12 -3.84 -6.06
C ASN A 225 10.30 -4.03 -5.08
N ALA A 226 11.52 -4.14 -5.59
CA ALA A 226 12.74 -4.25 -4.79
C ALA A 226 12.97 -3.03 -3.88
N PHE A 227 12.42 -1.87 -4.23
CA PHE A 227 12.67 -0.58 -3.58
C PHE A 227 11.42 0.00 -2.89
N MET A 228 10.27 -0.67 -2.97
CA MET A 228 8.98 -0.12 -2.49
C MET A 228 8.98 0.30 -1.02
N ASN A 229 9.76 -0.37 -0.15
CA ASN A 229 9.80 -0.07 1.29
C ASN A 229 11.00 0.80 1.70
N SER A 230 11.98 0.99 0.82
CA SER A 230 13.12 1.88 1.05
C SER A 230 12.91 3.26 0.43
N HIS A 231 12.20 3.33 -0.70
CA HIS A 231 12.04 4.54 -1.52
C HIS A 231 10.68 5.20 -1.37
N ILE A 232 9.74 4.61 -0.61
CA ILE A 232 8.43 5.20 -0.35
C ILE A 232 8.22 5.30 1.15
N PHE A 233 7.93 6.51 1.62
CA PHE A 233 7.56 6.76 3.01
C PHE A 233 6.13 7.31 3.11
N PRO A 234 5.16 6.52 3.65
CA PRO A 234 3.80 6.97 3.90
C PRO A 234 3.75 8.16 4.87
N THR A 235 3.15 9.29 4.48
CA THR A 235 3.17 10.52 5.28
C THR A 235 1.79 10.96 5.74
N TYR A 236 0.78 11.02 4.86
CA TYR A 236 -0.58 11.41 5.22
C TYR A 236 -1.63 10.51 4.57
N ILE A 237 -2.73 10.25 5.27
CA ILE A 237 -3.94 9.66 4.67
C ILE A 237 -5.03 10.73 4.60
N ILE A 238 -5.57 10.93 3.40
CA ILE A 238 -6.65 11.87 3.11
C ILE A 238 -7.91 11.04 2.87
N SER A 239 -8.94 11.32 3.67
CA SER A 239 -10.27 10.71 3.52
C SER A 239 -11.24 11.76 3.01
N PHE A 240 -11.94 11.48 1.91
CA PHE A 240 -12.72 12.48 1.17
C PHE A 240 -13.95 11.89 0.48
N LYS A 241 -14.88 12.76 0.09
CA LYS A 241 -16.02 12.46 -0.77
C LYS A 241 -15.86 13.20 -2.09
N ALA A 242 -16.11 12.54 -3.22
CA ALA A 242 -16.17 13.17 -4.54
C ALA A 242 -17.24 12.53 -5.43
N PRO A 243 -17.78 13.21 -6.46
CA PRO A 243 -18.96 12.75 -7.22
C PRO A 243 -18.68 11.50 -8.07
N SER A 244 -17.47 11.40 -8.62
CA SER A 244 -17.08 10.39 -9.62
C SER A 244 -17.04 8.98 -9.06
N PHE A 245 -16.95 8.83 -7.74
CA PHE A 245 -16.96 7.53 -7.06
C PHE A 245 -18.29 6.78 -7.15
N ASN A 246 -19.41 7.51 -7.28
CA ASN A 246 -20.74 6.92 -7.43
C ASN A 246 -21.03 6.51 -8.88
N GLY A 247 -20.36 7.13 -9.86
CA GLY A 247 -20.59 6.94 -11.30
C GLY A 247 -19.65 5.92 -11.96
N ILE A 248 -18.34 5.98 -11.68
CA ILE A 248 -17.33 5.17 -12.37
C ILE A 248 -17.42 3.68 -11.99
N LYS A 249 -17.86 3.40 -10.75
CA LYS A 249 -18.09 2.03 -10.28
C LYS A 249 -19.35 1.37 -10.85
N ARG A 250 -20.30 2.08 -11.49
CA ARG A 250 -21.41 1.36 -12.14
C ARG A 250 -20.93 0.46 -13.27
N ASN A 251 -19.82 0.77 -13.95
CA ASN A 251 -19.31 -0.08 -15.03
C ASN A 251 -18.19 -1.03 -14.58
N GLN A 252 -17.36 -0.66 -13.60
CA GLN A 252 -16.33 -1.56 -13.06
C GLN A 252 -16.86 -2.54 -11.98
N LEU A 253 -17.76 -2.11 -11.10
CA LEU A 253 -18.42 -3.01 -10.14
C LEU A 253 -19.48 -3.90 -10.80
N ARG A 254 -19.93 -3.59 -12.04
CA ARG A 254 -20.72 -4.52 -12.88
C ARG A 254 -19.88 -5.67 -13.46
N LYS A 255 -18.55 -5.53 -13.56
CA LYS A 255 -17.66 -6.64 -13.94
C LYS A 255 -17.29 -7.54 -12.76
N LEU A 256 -17.30 -7.01 -11.53
CA LEU A 256 -16.91 -7.75 -10.32
C LEU A 256 -18.08 -8.21 -9.44
N ARG A 257 -19.30 -7.74 -9.68
CA ARG A 257 -20.50 -8.37 -9.11
C ARG A 257 -20.96 -9.48 -10.06
N PRO A 258 -20.99 -10.75 -9.62
CA PRO A 258 -21.74 -11.75 -10.37
C PRO A 258 -23.18 -11.27 -10.42
N THR A 259 -23.70 -11.01 -11.61
CA THR A 259 -25.09 -10.57 -11.86
C THR A 259 -26.10 -11.70 -11.61
N SER A 260 -25.72 -12.76 -10.89
CA SER A 260 -26.56 -13.91 -10.56
C SER A 260 -27.13 -13.81 -9.15
N PRO A 261 -28.37 -14.29 -8.91
CA PRO A 261 -28.95 -14.37 -7.57
C PRO A 261 -28.01 -15.12 -6.61
N TRP A 262 -27.76 -14.52 -5.44
CA TRP A 262 -26.77 -15.02 -4.49
C TRP A 262 -27.22 -16.35 -3.86
N LEU A 263 -26.39 -17.37 -4.02
CA LEU A 263 -26.50 -18.62 -3.26
C LEU A 263 -25.97 -18.38 -1.83
N SER A 264 -26.70 -18.77 -0.80
CA SER A 264 -26.16 -18.69 0.56
C SER A 264 -24.98 -19.65 0.74
N PHE A 265 -23.97 -19.26 1.51
CA PHE A 265 -22.78 -20.09 1.77
C PHE A 265 -23.12 -21.50 2.29
N PRO A 266 -24.09 -21.71 3.19
CA PRO A 266 -24.52 -23.05 3.59
C PRO A 266 -25.03 -23.90 2.42
N VAL A 267 -25.78 -23.30 1.49
CA VAL A 267 -26.25 -24.00 0.29
C VAL A 267 -25.08 -24.30 -0.65
N LEU A 268 -24.10 -23.40 -0.76
CA LEU A 268 -22.87 -23.65 -1.52
C LEU A 268 -22.11 -24.85 -0.98
N LEU A 269 -21.93 -24.93 0.34
CA LEU A 269 -21.24 -26.03 1.00
C LEU A 269 -21.95 -27.36 0.77
N HIS A 270 -23.28 -27.38 0.81
CA HIS A 270 -24.07 -28.57 0.52
C HIS A 270 -23.94 -29.04 -0.93
N LEU A 271 -23.77 -28.13 -1.89
CA LEU A 271 -23.55 -28.49 -3.29
C LEU A 271 -22.12 -28.96 -3.53
N LEU A 272 -21.14 -28.28 -2.91
CA LEU A 272 -19.74 -28.67 -2.99
C LEU A 272 -19.49 -30.04 -2.37
N SER A 273 -20.19 -30.38 -1.28
CA SER A 273 -20.06 -31.70 -0.63
C SER A 273 -20.49 -32.87 -1.52
N LYS A 274 -21.25 -32.60 -2.59
CA LYS A 274 -21.66 -33.60 -3.58
C LYS A 274 -20.69 -33.72 -4.76
N CYS A 275 -19.71 -32.82 -4.88
CA CYS A 275 -18.83 -32.73 -6.04
C CYS A 275 -17.34 -32.79 -5.68
N LEU A 276 -16.99 -32.60 -4.42
CA LEU A 276 -15.60 -32.60 -3.94
C LEU A 276 -15.30 -33.81 -3.06
N GLU A 277 -14.04 -34.23 -3.09
CA GLU A 277 -13.51 -35.26 -2.20
C GLU A 277 -13.62 -34.84 -0.72
N PRO A 278 -13.81 -35.80 0.21
CA PRO A 278 -13.92 -35.51 1.63
C PRO A 278 -12.75 -34.70 2.21
N SER A 279 -11.52 -34.91 1.71
CA SER A 279 -10.31 -34.19 2.13
C SER A 279 -10.39 -32.68 1.80
N LYS A 280 -10.84 -32.34 0.59
CA LYS A 280 -11.04 -30.95 0.14
C LYS A 280 -12.21 -30.30 0.90
N MET A 281 -13.27 -31.06 1.13
CA MET A 281 -14.42 -30.58 1.91
C MET A 281 -14.07 -30.30 3.37
N ALA A 282 -13.22 -31.12 4.00
CA ALA A 282 -12.76 -30.88 5.35
C ALA A 282 -11.98 -29.55 5.46
N LEU A 283 -11.13 -29.23 4.47
CA LEU A 283 -10.42 -27.95 4.43
C LEU A 283 -11.37 -26.76 4.26
N ILE A 284 -12.36 -26.89 3.37
CA ILE A 284 -13.39 -25.86 3.17
C ILE A 284 -14.21 -25.63 4.45
N SER A 285 -14.63 -26.69 5.13
CA SER A 285 -15.38 -26.61 6.39
C SER A 285 -14.55 -25.95 7.49
N LYS A 286 -13.26 -26.29 7.60
CA LYS A 286 -12.34 -25.63 8.54
C LYS A 286 -12.28 -24.11 8.32
N HIS A 287 -12.10 -23.68 7.07
CA HIS A 287 -12.09 -22.25 6.74
C HIS A 287 -13.43 -21.58 7.02
N TYR A 288 -14.54 -22.28 6.80
CA TYR A 288 -15.86 -21.76 7.13
C TYR A 288 -16.08 -21.59 8.65
N ASP A 289 -15.57 -22.52 9.46
CA ASP A 289 -15.59 -22.40 10.92
C ASP A 289 -14.67 -21.27 11.41
N ASP A 290 -13.50 -21.10 10.80
CA ASP A 290 -12.60 -19.97 11.09
C ASP A 290 -13.27 -18.63 10.76
N PHE A 291 -14.05 -18.56 9.68
CA PHE A 291 -14.85 -17.38 9.33
C PHE A 291 -15.95 -17.13 10.37
N LYS A 292 -16.70 -18.16 10.78
CA LYS A 292 -17.72 -18.03 11.84
C LYS A 292 -17.14 -17.58 13.18
N LYS A 293 -15.88 -17.95 13.46
CA LYS A 293 -15.13 -17.55 14.64
C LYS A 293 -14.39 -16.21 14.46
N ASN A 294 -14.67 -15.46 13.39
CA ASN A 294 -14.06 -14.18 13.04
C ASN A 294 -12.52 -14.20 12.91
N LYS A 295 -11.91 -15.36 12.65
CA LYS A 295 -10.46 -15.51 12.47
C LYS A 295 -10.00 -15.15 11.06
N ILE A 296 -10.89 -15.23 10.08
CA ILE A 296 -10.64 -14.88 8.68
C ILE A 296 -11.77 -13.99 8.15
N SER A 297 -11.43 -13.12 7.19
CA SER A 297 -12.44 -12.30 6.51
C SER A 297 -13.28 -13.11 5.53
N ARG A 298 -14.47 -12.62 5.19
CA ARG A 298 -15.33 -13.21 4.14
C ARG A 298 -14.60 -13.33 2.80
N LEU A 299 -13.76 -12.35 2.46
CA LEU A 299 -12.99 -12.34 1.22
C LEU A 299 -11.93 -13.45 1.21
N LEU A 300 -11.24 -13.65 2.33
CA LEU A 300 -10.29 -14.75 2.49
C LEU A 300 -10.98 -16.12 2.44
N LEU A 301 -12.17 -16.25 3.03
CA LEU A 301 -12.99 -17.46 2.90
C LEU A 301 -13.32 -17.75 1.42
N ILE A 302 -13.79 -16.74 0.67
CA ILE A 302 -14.10 -16.88 -0.77
C ILE A 302 -12.85 -17.34 -1.54
N GLN A 303 -11.71 -16.72 -1.29
CA GLN A 303 -10.45 -17.06 -1.96
C GLN A 303 -10.02 -18.51 -1.66
N ARG A 304 -10.07 -18.95 -0.40
CA ARG A 304 -9.72 -20.32 -0.02
C ARG A 304 -10.67 -21.34 -0.66
N VAL A 305 -11.98 -21.06 -0.69
CA VAL A 305 -12.96 -21.92 -1.37
C VAL A 305 -12.68 -22.01 -2.87
N ARG A 306 -12.34 -20.90 -3.53
CA ARG A 306 -11.96 -20.87 -4.96
C ARG A 306 -10.69 -21.66 -5.25
N GLN A 307 -9.67 -21.53 -4.40
CA GLN A 307 -8.42 -22.28 -4.51
C GLN A 307 -8.63 -23.79 -4.36
N ILE A 308 -9.47 -24.21 -3.41
CA ILE A 308 -9.70 -25.63 -3.12
C ILE A 308 -10.67 -26.28 -4.13
N SER A 309 -11.72 -25.55 -4.51
CA SER A 309 -12.79 -26.09 -5.38
C SER A 309 -12.48 -25.92 -6.87
N GLY A 310 -11.71 -24.88 -7.23
CA GLY A 310 -11.53 -24.44 -8.60
C GLY A 310 -12.71 -23.64 -9.15
N ASP A 311 -12.41 -22.55 -9.85
CA ASP A 311 -13.43 -21.64 -10.40
C ASP A 311 -14.36 -22.33 -11.41
N ARG A 312 -13.85 -23.29 -12.18
CA ARG A 312 -14.64 -24.05 -13.17
C ARG A 312 -15.78 -24.83 -12.52
N LEU A 313 -15.53 -25.47 -11.36
CA LEU A 313 -16.54 -26.22 -10.63
C LEU A 313 -17.57 -25.30 -9.99
N LEU A 314 -17.12 -24.17 -9.41
CA LEU A 314 -18.01 -23.18 -8.81
C LEU A 314 -18.97 -22.58 -9.85
N VAL A 315 -18.47 -22.26 -11.05
CA VAL A 315 -19.31 -21.79 -12.17
C VAL A 315 -20.35 -22.84 -12.57
N GLN A 316 -19.97 -24.12 -12.63
CA GLN A 316 -20.91 -25.20 -12.94
C GLN A 316 -22.00 -25.37 -11.87
N ILE A 317 -21.64 -25.31 -10.58
CA ILE A 317 -22.58 -25.46 -9.46
C ILE A 317 -23.57 -24.29 -9.43
N ILE A 318 -23.08 -23.07 -9.55
CA ILE A 318 -23.92 -21.86 -9.58
C ILE A 318 -24.83 -21.87 -10.82
N GLY A 319 -24.30 -22.28 -11.97
CA GLY A 319 -25.08 -22.44 -13.21
C GLY A 319 -26.17 -23.51 -13.10
N ARG A 320 -25.90 -24.66 -12.48
CA ARG A 320 -26.89 -25.72 -12.28
C ARG A 320 -27.99 -25.33 -11.28
N HIS A 321 -27.66 -24.58 -10.23
CA HIS A 321 -28.66 -24.08 -9.28
C HIS A 321 -29.62 -23.08 -9.94
N ARG A 322 -29.13 -22.25 -10.87
CA ARG A 322 -29.97 -21.31 -11.65
C ARG A 322 -31.09 -22.03 -12.41
N ASN A 323 -30.79 -23.17 -13.04
CA ASN A 323 -31.76 -23.91 -13.84
C ASN A 323 -32.80 -24.68 -13.00
N ARG A 324 -32.53 -24.90 -11.71
CA ARG A 324 -33.48 -25.55 -10.77
C ARG A 324 -34.42 -24.55 -10.08
N ALA A 325 -34.06 -23.27 -10.03
CA ALA A 325 -34.88 -22.20 -9.43
C ALA A 325 -35.83 -21.51 -10.43
N ILE A 326 -35.76 -21.86 -11.72
CA ILE A 326 -36.60 -21.33 -12.82
C ILE A 326 -37.63 -22.39 -13.29
N LYS A 327 -37.71 -23.53 -12.61
CA LYS A 327 -38.80 -24.52 -12.73
C LYS A 327 -39.58 -24.52 -11.43
#